data_AF-A0A850MLU5-F1
#
_entry.id   AF-A0A850MLU5-F1
#
_cell.length_a   1.000
_cell.length_b   1.000
_cell.length_c   1.000
_cell.angle_alpha   90.00
_cell.angle_beta   90.00
_cell.angle_gamma   90.00
#
_symmetry.space_group_name_H-M   'P 1'
#
loop_
_entity.id
_entity.type
_entity.pdbx_description
1 polymer ?
#
loop_
_entity_poly.entity_id
_entity_poly.type
_entity_poly.pdbx_seq_one_letter_code
_entity_poly.pdbx_strand_id
1 'polypeptide(L)'
;MEIYETMQILDITKLNSVLQDSFDVIIFNTFFTLEEKYSYQIPSNEDVSNFIEAKTQYLDNFFRILKNSGLLFIYGLPKWLPYIGNYLDSLKNDHSLMIFKYWIALALDKNEARRTLCPEHIGLLLYLKSRNRKSPSPFHLNTKKVRIPYKNCEVCGKNIKDWGGKKHLINPLGANVSDVWRDVSRLTLNDNIIPEFILKRIYDLTEKKSFSIGYSKELSKRPLNAQDSGSSSRENPTVSTVNKPLEFKFNRVIHTDSLKYMEEISKRYPEGIFDLAFADPPYNLAKTYSNYMDIQDARDYINWCDKWLGLMAKVIRPGGVLMVLNLPKWCIYHATFLNNILNFRHWIVWDALSSPAGKIMPAHYAILYYTKPGGKITFNYPSDIEADSYCLRISCRKERKKIKNIKKVKVTDIWWDIHRIKHKRDRDEHPCQLPLNLMKRIIEMVTNPNDLVYDPFCGAGTTAVCAKMLKRNFITTEIDENYVKIAKDNLRRLQPTLQNDYVFIRAPVKEKKISIGVPKKEIEIKFIELCKSQKKVLTLEEVKTVNETLFKNISNYYPNFKTLKKIARRRLEMSD
;
A
#
# COMPACT_ATOMS: atom_id res chain seq x y z
N MET A 1 -14.78 21.39 22.78
CA MET A 1 -15.75 22.50 22.70
C MET A 1 -15.69 23.17 21.33
N GLU A 2 -14.58 23.79 20.90
CA GLU A 2 -14.45 24.44 19.56
C GLU A 2 -14.88 23.59 18.34
N ILE A 3 -14.58 22.27 18.32
CA ILE A 3 -14.94 21.38 17.21
C ILE A 3 -16.47 21.25 17.11
N TYR A 4 -17.13 20.89 18.21
CA TYR A 4 -18.58 20.66 18.20
C TYR A 4 -19.39 21.95 17.95
N GLU A 5 -18.85 23.11 18.29
CA GLU A 5 -19.47 24.42 18.01
C GLU A 5 -19.46 24.79 16.52
N THR A 6 -18.50 24.26 15.75
CA THR A 6 -18.36 24.52 14.31
C THR A 6 -18.92 23.38 13.44
N MET A 7 -19.35 22.28 14.07
CA MET A 7 -19.78 21.06 13.41
C MET A 7 -21.27 21.08 13.07
N GLN A 8 -21.60 21.08 11.79
CA GLN A 8 -22.98 20.92 11.34
C GLN A 8 -23.29 19.46 11.03
N ILE A 9 -24.32 18.90 11.67
CA ILE A 9 -24.84 17.57 11.38
C ILE A 9 -25.86 17.69 10.24
N LEU A 10 -25.53 17.10 9.08
CA LEU A 10 -26.37 17.12 7.89
C LEU A 10 -26.98 15.73 7.69
N ASP A 11 -28.30 15.63 7.89
CA ASP A 11 -29.09 14.48 7.42
C ASP A 11 -29.60 14.73 5.99
N ILE A 12 -30.13 13.69 5.33
CA ILE A 12 -30.53 13.79 3.92
C ILE A 12 -31.57 14.89 3.65
N THR A 13 -32.50 15.09 4.59
CA THR A 13 -33.55 16.10 4.49
C THR A 13 -32.94 17.51 4.49
N LYS A 14 -31.95 17.76 5.36
CA LYS A 14 -31.20 19.02 5.38
C LYS A 14 -30.28 19.16 4.17
N LEU A 15 -29.68 18.07 3.67
CA LEU A 15 -28.75 18.14 2.53
C LEU A 15 -29.42 18.69 1.27
N ASN A 16 -30.65 18.29 0.99
CA ASN A 16 -31.38 18.73 -0.19
C ASN A 16 -31.68 20.24 -0.20
N SER A 17 -31.79 20.88 0.97
CA SER A 17 -32.06 22.33 1.09
C SER A 17 -30.81 23.20 1.13
N VAL A 18 -29.62 22.62 1.34
CA VAL A 18 -28.35 23.36 1.35
C VAL A 18 -28.02 23.87 -0.05
N LEU A 19 -27.58 25.12 -0.16
CA LEU A 19 -27.15 25.74 -1.42
C LEU A 19 -25.89 25.08 -2.00
N GLN A 20 -25.73 25.14 -3.32
CA GLN A 20 -24.52 24.66 -3.99
C GLN A 20 -23.26 25.38 -3.47
N ASP A 21 -22.11 24.69 -3.43
CA ASP A 21 -20.82 25.27 -3.06
C ASP A 21 -20.81 25.96 -1.67
N SER A 22 -21.55 25.40 -0.70
CA SER A 22 -21.64 25.92 0.68
C SER A 22 -20.46 25.53 1.57
N PHE A 23 -19.83 24.37 1.37
CA PHE A 23 -18.87 23.80 2.32
C PHE A 23 -17.45 23.63 1.78
N ASP A 24 -16.45 23.93 2.61
CA ASP A 24 -15.04 23.70 2.32
C ASP A 24 -14.61 22.25 2.64
N VAL A 25 -15.18 21.66 3.70
CA VAL A 25 -14.83 20.31 4.16
C VAL A 25 -16.10 19.57 4.56
N ILE A 26 -16.23 18.33 4.09
CA ILE A 26 -17.28 17.39 4.52
C ILE A 26 -16.62 16.11 5.01
N ILE A 27 -17.13 15.58 6.11
CA ILE A 27 -16.77 14.26 6.63
C ILE A 27 -18.01 13.37 6.54
N PHE A 28 -17.90 12.25 5.84
CA PHE A 28 -18.96 11.27 5.70
C PHE A 28 -18.61 10.00 6.47
N ASN A 29 -19.47 9.61 7.41
CA ASN A 29 -19.39 8.29 8.04
C ASN A 29 -20.30 7.33 7.28
N THR A 30 -19.73 6.27 6.70
CA THR A 30 -20.53 5.31 5.90
C THR A 30 -21.47 4.46 6.76
N PHE A 31 -21.26 4.45 8.07
CA PHE A 31 -21.82 3.49 9.03
C PHE A 31 -21.45 2.04 8.69
N PHE A 32 -21.31 1.23 9.74
CA PHE A 32 -21.11 -0.23 9.67
C PHE A 32 -21.34 -0.84 11.05
N THR A 33 -21.71 -2.11 11.13
CA THR A 33 -21.79 -2.83 12.42
C THR A 33 -20.44 -3.47 12.78
N LEU A 34 -20.26 -3.82 14.06
CA LEU A 34 -19.08 -4.60 14.47
C LEU A 34 -19.11 -6.00 13.84
N GLU A 35 -20.29 -6.58 13.66
CA GLU A 35 -20.44 -7.85 12.96
C GLU A 35 -19.94 -7.74 11.51
N GLU A 36 -20.34 -6.69 10.79
CA GLU A 36 -19.84 -6.43 9.44
C GLU A 36 -18.32 -6.26 9.41
N LYS A 37 -17.73 -5.63 10.43
CA LYS A 37 -16.29 -5.44 10.50
C LYS A 37 -15.53 -6.76 10.62
N TYR A 38 -16.03 -7.70 11.42
CA TYR A 38 -15.37 -9.00 11.62
C TYR A 38 -15.89 -10.10 10.70
N SER A 39 -16.90 -9.81 9.87
CA SER A 39 -17.43 -10.74 8.88
C SER A 39 -16.53 -10.80 7.65
N TYR A 40 -16.23 -12.04 7.24
CA TYR A 40 -15.53 -12.37 6.00
C TYR A 40 -16.49 -12.96 4.95
N GLN A 41 -17.79 -12.77 5.15
CA GLN A 41 -18.79 -13.18 4.17
C GLN A 41 -18.70 -12.30 2.93
N ILE A 42 -18.96 -12.92 1.79
CA ILE A 42 -19.06 -12.21 0.51
C ILE A 42 -20.33 -11.38 0.58
N PRO A 43 -20.26 -10.05 0.43
CA PRO A 43 -21.48 -9.30 0.19
C PRO A 43 -22.05 -9.76 -1.15
N SER A 44 -23.32 -10.16 -1.17
CA SER A 44 -24.00 -10.50 -2.42
C SER A 44 -24.02 -9.28 -3.35
N ASN A 45 -24.24 -9.49 -4.65
CA ASN A 45 -24.41 -8.38 -5.59
C ASN A 45 -25.55 -7.45 -5.16
N GLU A 46 -26.58 -8.00 -4.53
CA GLU A 46 -27.69 -7.25 -3.94
C GLU A 46 -27.24 -6.40 -2.75
N ASP A 47 -26.46 -6.96 -1.81
CA ASP A 47 -25.88 -6.20 -0.68
C ASP A 47 -25.03 -5.03 -1.17
N VAL A 48 -24.23 -5.25 -2.22
CA VAL A 48 -23.41 -4.20 -2.83
C VAL A 48 -24.28 -3.13 -3.48
N SER A 49 -25.31 -3.51 -4.25
CA SER A 49 -26.22 -2.54 -4.89
C SER A 49 -26.93 -1.70 -3.84
N ASN A 50 -27.54 -2.34 -2.84
CA ASN A 50 -28.21 -1.68 -1.73
C ASN A 50 -27.27 -0.76 -0.96
N PHE A 51 -26.03 -1.20 -0.72
CA PHE A 51 -25.02 -0.36 -0.08
C PHE A 51 -24.72 0.88 -0.92
N ILE A 52 -24.50 0.74 -2.24
CA ILE A 52 -24.19 1.88 -3.11
C ILE A 52 -25.40 2.82 -3.19
N GLU A 53 -26.58 2.30 -3.52
CA GLU A 53 -27.81 3.07 -3.69
C GLU A 53 -28.16 3.91 -2.46
N ALA A 54 -28.05 3.33 -1.27
CA ALA A 54 -28.31 4.02 -0.01
C ALA A 54 -27.35 5.19 0.28
N LYS A 55 -26.18 5.25 -0.39
CA LYS A 55 -25.16 6.26 -0.16
C LYS A 55 -24.99 7.22 -1.35
N THR A 56 -25.38 6.81 -2.55
CA THR A 56 -25.35 7.62 -3.78
C THR A 56 -26.01 8.99 -3.57
N GLN A 57 -27.21 9.03 -3.00
CA GLN A 57 -27.91 10.31 -2.77
C GLN A 57 -27.13 11.27 -1.85
N TYR A 58 -26.41 10.73 -0.85
CA TYR A 58 -25.53 11.54 0.00
C TYR A 58 -24.32 12.03 -0.78
N LEU A 59 -23.67 11.16 -1.54
CA LEU A 59 -22.47 11.48 -2.33
C LEU A 59 -22.75 12.54 -3.41
N ASP A 60 -23.90 12.45 -4.08
CA ASP A 60 -24.36 13.46 -5.05
C ASP A 60 -24.59 14.82 -4.38
N ASN A 61 -25.26 14.81 -3.23
CA ASN A 61 -25.46 16.03 -2.46
C ASN A 61 -24.13 16.63 -1.98
N PHE A 62 -23.20 15.81 -1.47
CA PHE A 62 -21.87 16.29 -1.07
C PHE A 62 -21.11 16.88 -2.25
N PHE A 63 -21.15 16.23 -3.42
CA PHE A 63 -20.54 16.75 -4.63
C PHE A 63 -21.13 18.12 -5.02
N ARG A 64 -22.45 18.29 -4.91
CA ARG A 64 -23.14 19.56 -5.17
C ARG A 64 -22.72 20.66 -4.18
N ILE A 65 -22.78 20.39 -2.88
CA ILE A 65 -22.61 21.41 -1.84
C ILE A 65 -21.14 21.70 -1.47
N LEU A 66 -20.19 20.83 -1.85
CA LEU A 66 -18.77 21.14 -1.69
C LEU A 66 -18.38 22.26 -2.63
N LYS A 67 -17.61 23.23 -2.15
CA LYS A 67 -16.96 24.23 -3.00
C LYS A 67 -15.95 23.56 -3.94
N ASN A 68 -15.66 24.21 -5.07
CA ASN A 68 -14.43 23.93 -5.78
C ASN A 68 -13.23 24.16 -4.84
N SER A 69 -12.24 23.27 -4.86
CA SER A 69 -11.17 23.11 -3.85
C SER A 69 -11.58 22.48 -2.51
N GLY A 70 -12.87 22.15 -2.35
CA GLY A 70 -13.39 21.50 -1.17
C GLY A 70 -12.94 20.05 -1.03
N LEU A 71 -12.86 19.60 0.22
CA LEU A 71 -12.36 18.28 0.60
C LEU A 71 -13.48 17.39 1.15
N LEU A 72 -13.57 16.16 0.65
CA LEU A 72 -14.46 15.13 1.16
C LEU A 72 -13.64 14.04 1.85
N PHE A 73 -13.89 13.84 3.13
CA PHE A 73 -13.36 12.72 3.92
C PHE A 73 -14.43 11.65 4.06
N ILE A 74 -14.06 10.38 3.90
CA ILE A 74 -15.02 9.27 3.99
C ILE A 74 -14.46 8.18 4.88
N TYR A 75 -15.09 8.00 6.03
CA TYR A 75 -14.71 7.02 7.04
C TYR A 75 -15.54 5.75 6.86
N GLY A 76 -14.88 4.59 6.74
CA GLY A 76 -15.59 3.32 6.54
C GLY A 76 -14.69 2.09 6.52
N LEU A 77 -15.31 0.92 6.35
CA LEU A 77 -14.60 -0.36 6.29
C LEU A 77 -13.86 -0.53 4.95
N PRO A 78 -12.62 -1.05 4.95
CA PRO A 78 -11.86 -1.28 3.73
C PRO A 78 -12.53 -2.20 2.69
N LYS A 79 -13.48 -3.04 3.13
CA LYS A 79 -14.29 -3.90 2.23
C LYS A 79 -15.30 -3.10 1.39
N TRP A 80 -15.81 -1.98 1.93
CA TRP A 80 -16.91 -1.19 1.34
C TRP A 80 -16.43 0.09 0.65
N LEU A 81 -15.36 0.70 1.17
CA LEU A 81 -14.79 1.94 0.63
C LEU A 81 -14.40 1.89 -0.87
N PRO A 82 -13.95 0.75 -1.45
CA PRO A 82 -13.66 0.66 -2.87
C PRO A 82 -14.85 1.03 -3.76
N TYR A 83 -16.07 0.60 -3.41
CA TYR A 83 -17.28 0.93 -4.16
C TYR A 83 -17.58 2.43 -4.16
N ILE A 84 -17.47 3.07 -2.99
CA ILE A 84 -17.64 4.53 -2.86
C ILE A 84 -16.57 5.27 -3.65
N GLY A 85 -15.31 4.81 -3.56
CA GLY A 85 -14.21 5.41 -4.30
C GLY A 85 -14.39 5.34 -5.81
N ASN A 86 -14.84 4.19 -6.32
CA ASN A 86 -15.14 3.99 -7.74
C ASN A 86 -16.31 4.89 -8.20
N TYR A 87 -17.38 4.98 -7.41
CA TYR A 87 -18.50 5.87 -7.70
C TYR A 87 -18.06 7.34 -7.74
N LEU A 88 -17.29 7.80 -6.75
CA LEU A 88 -16.78 9.17 -6.70
C LEU A 88 -15.87 9.52 -7.88
N ASP A 89 -15.02 8.59 -8.33
CA ASP A 89 -14.18 8.85 -9.51
C ASP A 89 -14.99 9.03 -10.80
N SER A 90 -16.24 8.55 -10.83
CA SER A 90 -17.20 8.78 -11.91
C SER A 90 -17.97 10.10 -11.80
N LEU A 91 -18.10 10.67 -10.59
CA LEU A 91 -18.83 11.92 -10.37
C LEU A 91 -18.15 13.12 -11.03
N LYS A 92 -18.88 13.73 -11.97
CA LYS A 92 -18.50 14.94 -12.69
C LYS A 92 -19.73 15.66 -13.21
N ASN A 93 -19.58 16.97 -13.43
CA ASN A 93 -20.48 17.80 -14.22
C ASN A 93 -19.63 18.69 -15.15
N ASP A 94 -20.27 19.59 -15.88
CA ASP A 94 -19.59 20.47 -16.85
C ASP A 94 -18.53 21.40 -16.22
N HIS A 95 -18.56 21.58 -14.89
CA HIS A 95 -17.72 22.55 -14.20
C HIS A 95 -16.76 21.93 -13.19
N SER A 96 -16.97 20.67 -12.78
CA SER A 96 -16.24 20.06 -11.67
C SER A 96 -16.29 18.53 -11.70
N LEU A 97 -15.34 17.92 -11.01
CA LEU A 97 -15.23 16.48 -10.80
C LEU A 97 -14.60 16.19 -9.43
N MET A 98 -14.73 14.95 -8.99
CA MET A 98 -14.03 14.45 -7.81
C MET A 98 -12.69 13.83 -8.18
N ILE A 99 -11.67 14.10 -7.36
CA ILE A 99 -10.31 13.60 -7.57
C ILE A 99 -9.81 12.96 -6.28
N PHE A 100 -9.57 11.65 -6.32
CA PHE A 100 -8.88 10.92 -5.25
C PHE A 100 -7.53 11.57 -4.90
N LYS A 101 -7.26 11.73 -3.59
CA LYS A 101 -5.98 12.22 -3.07
C LYS A 101 -5.27 11.19 -2.22
N TYR A 102 -5.95 10.63 -1.23
CA TYR A 102 -5.33 9.72 -0.27
C TYR A 102 -6.31 8.66 0.21
N TRP A 103 -5.79 7.47 0.47
CA TRP A 103 -6.42 6.49 1.36
C TRP A 103 -5.62 6.50 2.65
N ILE A 104 -6.18 7.13 3.68
CA ILE A 104 -5.56 7.19 5.00
C ILE A 104 -5.98 5.96 5.78
N ALA A 105 -5.03 5.10 6.14
CA ALA A 105 -5.26 3.93 6.97
C ALA A 105 -5.20 4.30 8.46
N LEU A 106 -6.26 4.01 9.20
CA LEU A 106 -6.37 4.26 10.64
C LEU A 106 -6.19 2.94 11.40
N ALA A 107 -5.20 2.87 12.30
CA ALA A 107 -4.98 1.71 13.18
C ALA A 107 -5.78 1.86 14.48
N LEU A 108 -7.09 1.57 14.44
CA LEU A 108 -8.00 1.96 15.52
C LEU A 108 -8.38 0.84 16.47
N ASP A 109 -8.56 -0.36 15.99
CA ASP A 109 -9.15 -1.43 16.80
C ASP A 109 -8.10 -2.28 17.48
N LYS A 110 -8.39 -2.77 18.69
CA LYS A 110 -7.52 -3.72 19.41
C LYS A 110 -8.16 -5.10 19.55
N ASN A 111 -9.37 -5.30 19.02
CA ASN A 111 -10.07 -6.57 19.12
C ASN A 111 -9.37 -7.66 18.31
N GLU A 112 -9.20 -8.82 18.94
CA GLU A 112 -8.55 -9.96 18.32
C GLU A 112 -9.55 -10.79 17.51
N ALA A 113 -9.27 -10.97 16.22
CA ALA A 113 -9.96 -11.97 15.41
C ALA A 113 -9.43 -13.38 15.73
N ARG A 114 -10.32 -14.35 15.93
CA ARG A 114 -9.95 -15.73 16.30
C ARG A 114 -9.59 -16.64 15.11
N ARG A 115 -9.88 -16.24 13.87
CA ARG A 115 -9.78 -17.12 12.68
C ARG A 115 -8.99 -16.55 11.48
N THR A 116 -8.62 -15.27 11.49
CA THR A 116 -7.79 -14.64 10.46
C THR A 116 -6.96 -13.50 11.08
N LEU A 117 -6.26 -12.67 10.29
CA LEU A 117 -5.60 -11.45 10.79
C LEU A 117 -6.58 -10.57 11.58
N CYS A 118 -6.09 -9.89 12.61
CA CYS A 118 -6.90 -8.92 13.35
C CYS A 118 -7.12 -7.65 12.50
N PRO A 119 -8.37 -7.24 12.23
CA PRO A 119 -8.65 -6.09 11.38
C PRO A 119 -8.58 -4.77 12.16
N GLU A 120 -7.38 -4.19 12.27
CA GLU A 120 -7.19 -2.86 12.87
C GLU A 120 -7.53 -1.74 11.88
N HIS A 121 -7.40 -2.01 10.58
CA HIS A 121 -7.53 -1.02 9.53
C HIS A 121 -8.97 -0.54 9.35
N ILE A 122 -9.19 0.73 9.66
CA ILE A 122 -10.33 1.51 9.16
C ILE A 122 -9.84 2.50 8.12
N GLY A 123 -10.55 2.62 7.00
CA GLY A 123 -10.16 3.52 5.93
C GLY A 123 -10.76 4.92 6.11
N LEU A 124 -9.98 5.92 5.70
CA LEU A 124 -10.41 7.30 5.57
C LEU A 124 -9.99 7.80 4.17
N LEU A 125 -10.92 7.77 3.22
CA LEU A 125 -10.67 8.31 1.89
C LEU A 125 -10.67 9.83 1.93
N LEU A 126 -9.82 10.45 1.10
CA LEU A 126 -9.79 11.89 0.90
C LEU A 126 -9.91 12.20 -0.59
N TYR A 127 -10.98 12.90 -0.95
CA TYR A 127 -11.26 13.40 -2.29
C TYR A 127 -11.25 14.93 -2.33
N LEU A 128 -10.92 15.47 -3.50
CA LEU A 128 -10.95 16.89 -3.81
C LEU A 128 -12.00 17.15 -4.90
N LYS A 129 -12.92 18.09 -4.68
CA LYS A 129 -13.72 18.66 -5.77
C LYS A 129 -12.89 19.67 -6.54
N SER A 130 -12.78 19.48 -7.85
CA SER A 130 -11.90 20.28 -8.71
C SER A 130 -12.51 20.51 -10.08
N ARG A 131 -12.20 21.65 -10.70
CA ARG A 131 -12.63 21.96 -12.07
C ARG A 131 -12.03 21.07 -13.15
N ASN A 132 -10.79 20.63 -12.96
CA ASN A 132 -10.04 19.83 -13.94
C ASN A 132 -9.16 18.79 -13.24
N ARG A 133 -8.93 17.66 -13.91
CA ARG A 133 -7.99 16.60 -13.51
C ARG A 133 -6.53 16.91 -13.86
N LYS A 134 -6.28 17.57 -15.01
CA LYS A 134 -4.91 17.92 -15.48
C LYS A 134 -4.29 19.06 -14.68
N SER A 135 -5.10 20.06 -14.32
CA SER A 135 -4.73 21.14 -13.40
C SER A 135 -5.71 21.15 -12.23
N PRO A 136 -5.49 20.31 -11.21
CA PRO A 136 -6.38 20.24 -10.05
C PRO A 136 -6.44 21.57 -9.31
N SER A 137 -7.62 21.91 -8.81
CA SER A 137 -7.82 23.07 -7.94
C SER A 137 -6.86 22.99 -6.76
N PRO A 138 -6.20 24.10 -6.38
CA PRO A 138 -5.30 24.10 -5.24
C PRO A 138 -6.11 23.76 -4.00
N PHE A 139 -5.57 22.90 -3.15
CA PHE A 139 -6.08 22.69 -1.80
C PHE A 139 -4.95 22.92 -0.81
N HIS A 140 -5.24 23.14 0.46
CA HIS A 140 -4.22 23.24 1.50
C HIS A 140 -4.46 22.17 2.56
N LEU A 141 -3.37 21.64 3.12
CA LEU A 141 -3.40 20.86 4.35
C LEU A 141 -2.28 21.39 5.23
N ASN A 142 -2.59 21.69 6.49
CA ASN A 142 -1.70 22.30 7.48
C ASN A 142 -0.64 21.31 8.01
N THR A 143 0.02 20.55 7.12
CA THR A 143 1.01 19.54 7.49
C THR A 143 2.34 20.13 7.94
N LYS A 144 2.48 21.47 7.88
CA LYS A 144 3.58 22.20 8.51
C LYS A 144 3.44 22.24 10.04
N LYS A 145 2.23 22.47 10.56
CA LYS A 145 1.95 22.55 12.01
C LYS A 145 1.42 21.23 12.56
N VAL A 146 0.51 20.56 11.85
CA VAL A 146 -0.02 19.26 12.26
C VAL A 146 1.01 18.19 11.94
N ARG A 147 1.62 17.66 12.98
CA ARG A 147 2.73 16.71 12.92
C ARG A 147 2.53 15.60 13.93
N ILE A 148 3.20 14.48 13.68
CA ILE A 148 3.20 13.31 14.54
C ILE A 148 4.31 13.49 15.58
N PRO A 149 3.97 13.52 16.89
CA PRO A 149 4.98 13.65 17.93
C PRO A 149 6.06 12.57 17.82
N TYR A 150 7.29 12.95 18.11
CA TYR A 150 8.38 11.98 18.14
C TYR A 150 8.21 11.04 19.33
N LYS A 151 8.23 9.74 19.03
CA LYS A 151 8.27 8.69 20.05
C LYS A 151 9.70 8.16 20.18
N ASN A 152 10.14 7.93 21.41
CA ASN A 152 11.41 7.32 21.72
C ASN A 152 11.23 5.83 21.97
N CYS A 153 12.26 5.06 21.61
CA CYS A 153 12.28 3.63 21.86
C CYS A 153 12.39 3.35 23.35
N GLU A 154 11.50 2.52 23.89
CA GLU A 154 11.48 2.14 25.32
C GLU A 154 12.79 1.47 25.81
N VAL A 155 13.64 0.97 24.91
CA VAL A 155 14.89 0.29 25.27
C VAL A 155 16.11 1.18 25.11
N CYS A 156 16.35 1.74 23.91
CA CYS A 156 17.57 2.52 23.66
C CYS A 156 17.41 4.04 23.83
N GLY A 157 16.21 4.52 24.18
CA GLY A 157 15.89 5.95 24.31
C GLY A 157 15.92 6.77 23.00
N LYS A 158 16.44 6.21 21.90
CA LYS A 158 16.52 6.89 20.60
C LYS A 158 15.14 6.93 19.93
N ASN A 159 14.88 7.97 19.13
CA ASN A 159 13.68 8.07 18.29
C ASN A 159 13.38 6.78 17.52
N ILE A 160 12.13 6.33 17.54
CA ILE A 160 11.69 5.07 16.89
C ILE A 160 11.96 5.10 15.39
N LYS A 161 11.67 6.24 14.74
CA LYS A 161 11.98 6.44 13.31
C LYS A 161 13.48 6.66 13.15
N ASP A 162 14.06 5.92 12.20
CA ASP A 162 15.46 6.08 11.85
C ASP A 162 15.65 7.00 10.64
N TRP A 163 16.24 8.16 10.89
CA TRP A 163 16.39 9.25 9.91
C TRP A 163 17.68 9.18 9.10
N GLY A 164 18.47 8.09 9.23
CA GLY A 164 19.58 7.79 8.32
C GLY A 164 20.59 8.92 8.14
N GLY A 165 21.08 9.50 9.25
CA GLY A 165 22.04 10.62 9.24
C GLY A 165 21.43 12.00 9.00
N LYS A 166 20.14 12.09 8.65
CA LYS A 166 19.44 13.37 8.40
C LYS A 166 18.79 13.93 9.67
N LYS A 167 19.42 13.75 10.83
CA LYS A 167 18.90 14.25 12.11
C LYS A 167 18.75 15.78 12.12
N HIS A 168 19.60 16.49 11.40
CA HIS A 168 19.52 17.95 11.24
C HIS A 168 18.29 18.43 10.45
N LEU A 169 17.54 17.54 9.78
CA LEU A 169 16.29 17.86 9.06
C LEU A 169 15.04 17.52 9.89
N ILE A 170 15.21 17.12 11.14
CA ILE A 170 14.12 16.84 12.08
C ILE A 170 13.45 18.17 12.42
N ASN A 171 12.12 18.20 12.39
CA ASN A 171 11.36 19.38 12.72
C ASN A 171 10.95 19.32 14.19
N PRO A 172 11.14 20.38 14.99
CA PRO A 172 10.88 20.36 16.43
C PRO A 172 9.43 20.01 16.81
N LEU A 173 8.46 20.30 15.94
CA LEU A 173 7.04 19.98 16.16
C LEU A 173 6.68 18.51 15.87
N GLY A 174 7.58 17.71 15.30
CA GLY A 174 7.38 16.30 15.04
C GLY A 174 7.58 15.85 13.58
N ALA A 175 7.34 14.57 13.33
CA ALA A 175 7.41 13.98 11.99
C ALA A 175 6.23 14.42 11.12
N ASN A 176 6.43 14.46 9.81
CA ASN A 176 5.32 14.67 8.88
C ASN A 176 4.26 13.57 9.03
N VAL A 177 2.98 13.96 8.91
CA VAL A 177 1.84 13.05 8.88
C VAL A 177 1.90 12.19 7.61
N SER A 178 1.74 10.88 7.78
CA SER A 178 1.57 9.92 6.69
C SER A 178 0.11 9.59 6.42
N ASP A 179 -0.16 8.90 5.33
CA ASP A 179 -1.44 8.24 5.03
C ASP A 179 -1.60 6.89 5.76
N VAL A 180 -0.77 6.63 6.78
CA VAL A 180 -0.97 5.55 7.76
C VAL A 180 -0.85 6.15 9.16
N TRP A 181 -1.95 6.16 9.91
CA TRP A 181 -2.06 6.73 11.25
C TRP A 181 -2.03 5.60 12.27
N ARG A 182 -0.84 5.36 12.85
CA ARG A 182 -0.59 4.38 13.93
C ARG A 182 -0.34 5.02 15.29
N ASP A 183 -0.19 6.33 15.30
CA ASP A 183 0.03 7.11 16.52
C ASP A 183 -1.27 7.45 17.24
N VAL A 184 -2.40 7.05 16.66
CA VAL A 184 -3.73 7.11 17.25
C VAL A 184 -3.88 6.06 18.36
N SER A 185 -4.69 6.37 19.37
CA SER A 185 -4.99 5.42 20.43
C SER A 185 -5.79 4.26 19.84
N ARG A 186 -5.25 3.04 19.96
CA ARG A 186 -6.03 1.82 19.67
C ARG A 186 -7.12 1.70 20.73
N LEU A 187 -8.36 1.83 20.31
CA LEU A 187 -9.55 1.71 21.13
C LEU A 187 -10.21 0.34 20.90
N THR A 188 -11.00 -0.14 21.87
CA THR A 188 -12.03 -1.11 21.53
C THR A 188 -13.12 -0.33 20.83
N LEU A 189 -13.35 -0.61 19.55
CA LEU A 189 -14.50 -0.02 18.86
C LEU A 189 -15.76 -0.69 19.40
N ASN A 190 -16.57 0.07 20.11
CA ASN A 190 -17.88 -0.37 20.64
C ASN A 190 -19.04 0.11 19.74
N ASP A 191 -18.76 1.09 18.89
CA ASP A 191 -19.67 1.67 17.93
C ASP A 191 -18.93 1.96 16.62
N ASN A 192 -19.62 2.59 15.66
CA ASN A 192 -19.09 3.01 14.37
C ASN A 192 -18.89 4.52 14.29
N ILE A 193 -18.85 5.21 15.42
CA ILE A 193 -18.68 6.66 15.47
C ILE A 193 -17.21 6.96 15.21
N ILE A 194 -16.96 8.02 14.43
CA ILE A 194 -15.61 8.51 14.17
C ILE A 194 -15.03 9.02 15.52
N PRO A 195 -13.91 8.48 16.00
CA PRO A 195 -13.34 8.93 17.27
C PRO A 195 -12.99 10.42 17.25
N GLU A 196 -13.24 11.13 18.35
CA GLU A 196 -13.05 12.59 18.44
C GLU A 196 -11.63 13.04 18.04
N PHE A 197 -10.59 12.30 18.42
CA PHE A 197 -9.21 12.64 18.06
C PHE A 197 -8.94 12.55 16.55
N ILE A 198 -9.70 11.72 15.81
CA ILE A 198 -9.65 11.67 14.34
C ILE A 198 -10.27 12.95 13.77
N LEU A 199 -11.46 13.33 14.25
CA LEU A 199 -12.14 14.56 13.86
C LEU A 199 -11.26 15.79 14.14
N LYS A 200 -10.66 15.85 15.34
CA LYS A 200 -9.71 16.91 15.71
C LYS A 200 -8.51 16.98 14.76
N ARG A 201 -7.93 15.85 14.38
CA ARG A 201 -6.81 15.83 13.44
C ARG A 201 -7.23 16.32 12.05
N ILE A 202 -8.41 15.93 11.57
CA ILE A 202 -8.95 16.42 10.29
C ILE A 202 -9.14 17.94 10.38
N TYR A 203 -9.80 18.44 11.42
CA TYR A 203 -10.01 19.87 11.67
C TYR A 203 -8.70 20.68 11.69
N ASP A 204 -7.70 20.20 12.43
CA ASP A 204 -6.39 20.84 12.52
C ASP A 204 -5.68 20.82 11.14
N LEU A 205 -5.81 19.72 10.38
CA LEU A 205 -5.22 19.57 9.04
C LEU A 205 -5.88 20.50 8.02
N THR A 206 -7.17 20.78 8.15
CA THR A 206 -7.93 21.64 7.24
C THR A 206 -7.96 23.10 7.69
N GLU A 207 -6.95 23.54 8.45
CA GLU A 207 -6.78 24.93 8.91
C GLU A 207 -7.98 25.46 9.70
N LYS A 208 -8.64 24.61 10.48
CA LYS A 208 -9.83 24.98 11.25
C LYS A 208 -11.00 25.52 10.41
N LYS A 209 -11.04 25.26 9.09
CA LYS A 209 -12.19 25.60 8.25
C LYS A 209 -13.45 24.88 8.76
N SER A 210 -14.61 25.55 8.68
CA SER A 210 -15.90 24.98 9.06
C SER A 210 -16.14 23.63 8.34
N PHE A 211 -16.60 22.64 9.09
CA PHE A 211 -16.78 21.28 8.60
C PHE A 211 -18.19 20.79 8.94
N SER A 212 -18.75 20.03 8.02
CA SER A 212 -20.04 19.37 8.21
C SER A 212 -19.84 17.87 8.26
N ILE A 213 -20.50 17.21 9.21
CA ILE A 213 -20.57 15.76 9.24
C ILE A 213 -21.89 15.33 8.63
N GLY A 214 -21.80 14.64 7.50
CA GLY A 214 -22.92 13.93 6.92
C GLY A 214 -23.06 12.56 7.59
N TYR A 215 -24.26 12.23 8.04
CA TYR A 215 -24.59 10.91 8.54
C TYR A 215 -25.70 10.30 7.69
N SER A 216 -25.58 9.04 7.27
CA SER A 216 -26.76 8.29 6.84
C SER A 216 -27.61 7.97 8.07
N LYS A 217 -28.84 8.47 8.10
CA LYS A 217 -29.78 8.32 9.22
C LYS A 217 -30.32 6.88 9.28
N GLU A 218 -29.50 5.91 9.69
CA GLU A 218 -29.94 4.60 10.15
C GLU A 218 -29.70 4.48 11.66
N LEU A 219 -30.42 5.33 12.39
CA LEU A 219 -30.53 5.30 13.84
C LEU A 219 -31.99 4.99 14.20
N SER A 220 -32.49 3.84 13.76
CA SER A 220 -33.72 3.23 14.31
C SER A 220 -33.98 1.87 13.67
N LYS A 221 -33.59 0.79 14.38
CA LYS A 221 -34.37 -0.44 14.63
C LYS A 221 -33.42 -1.55 15.09
N ARG A 222 -33.33 -1.70 16.42
CA ARG A 222 -32.89 -2.96 17.05
C ARG A 222 -34.03 -3.97 16.90
N PRO A 223 -33.72 -5.23 16.61
CA PRO A 223 -34.33 -6.33 17.33
C PRO A 223 -33.35 -6.74 18.44
N LEU A 224 -33.76 -6.51 19.69
CA LEU A 224 -33.27 -7.30 20.82
C LEU A 224 -33.81 -8.71 20.61
N ASN A 225 -32.93 -9.68 20.38
CA ASN A 225 -32.99 -11.05 20.89
C ASN A 225 -31.91 -11.89 20.20
N ALA A 226 -30.76 -12.05 20.86
CA ALA A 226 -29.88 -13.19 20.64
C ALA A 226 -30.02 -14.07 21.87
N GLN A 227 -30.93 -15.05 21.81
CA GLN A 227 -30.86 -16.20 22.69
C GLN A 227 -29.84 -17.16 22.09
N ASP A 228 -28.77 -17.38 22.85
CA ASP A 228 -27.89 -18.52 22.70
C ASP A 228 -28.70 -19.80 22.89
N SER A 229 -28.76 -20.64 21.86
CA SER A 229 -28.97 -22.08 22.03
C SER A 229 -28.56 -22.80 20.75
N GLY A 230 -27.75 -23.85 20.89
CA GLY A 230 -27.64 -24.88 19.85
C GLY A 230 -26.21 -25.25 19.47
N SER A 231 -25.56 -26.01 20.33
CA SER A 231 -24.58 -27.00 19.90
C SER A 231 -25.25 -27.97 18.91
N SER A 232 -24.71 -28.11 17.70
CA SER A 232 -24.93 -29.33 16.93
C SER A 232 -23.67 -29.78 16.18
N SER A 233 -23.46 -31.07 16.39
CA SER A 233 -22.59 -32.06 15.76
C SER A 233 -21.92 -31.73 14.43
N ARG A 234 -20.64 -32.12 14.42
CA ARG A 234 -19.75 -32.33 13.27
C ARG A 234 -20.44 -33.14 12.16
N GLU A 235 -20.39 -32.60 10.94
CA GLU A 235 -20.30 -33.40 9.74
C GLU A 235 -18.93 -33.14 9.09
N ASN A 236 -18.19 -34.22 8.85
CA ASN A 236 -16.91 -34.18 8.15
C ASN A 236 -17.18 -33.98 6.65
N PRO A 237 -16.70 -32.91 6.00
CA PRO A 237 -16.64 -32.90 4.55
C PRO A 237 -15.50 -33.83 4.14
N THR A 238 -15.85 -34.80 3.31
CA THR A 238 -14.92 -35.67 2.59
C THR A 238 -13.82 -34.83 1.93
N VAL A 239 -12.57 -35.15 2.29
CA VAL A 239 -11.38 -34.54 1.71
C VAL A 239 -11.25 -35.01 0.28
N SER A 240 -11.64 -34.18 -0.69
CA SER A 240 -11.22 -34.38 -2.08
C SER A 240 -9.75 -33.94 -2.19
N THR A 241 -8.85 -34.90 -2.01
CA THR A 241 -7.47 -34.75 -2.45
C THR A 241 -7.48 -34.66 -3.97
N VAL A 242 -7.36 -33.46 -4.52
CA VAL A 242 -7.05 -33.27 -5.93
C VAL A 242 -5.67 -33.87 -6.14
N ASN A 243 -5.62 -35.10 -6.66
CA ASN A 243 -4.39 -35.74 -7.09
C ASN A 243 -3.78 -34.86 -8.19
N LYS A 244 -2.75 -34.10 -7.84
CA LYS A 244 -1.97 -33.29 -8.80
C LYS A 244 -1.39 -34.28 -9.84
N PRO A 245 -1.72 -34.15 -11.14
CA PRO A 245 -1.25 -35.11 -12.13
C PRO A 245 0.27 -35.11 -12.23
N LEU A 246 0.84 -36.32 -12.34
CA LEU A 246 2.25 -36.68 -12.21
C LEU A 246 3.23 -36.04 -13.23
N GLU A 247 2.77 -35.16 -14.12
CA GLU A 247 3.59 -34.63 -15.23
C GLU A 247 3.83 -33.10 -15.19
N PHE A 248 3.22 -32.39 -14.24
CA PHE A 248 3.34 -30.94 -14.17
C PHE A 248 4.64 -30.51 -13.45
N LYS A 249 5.62 -30.03 -14.23
CA LYS A 249 6.95 -29.64 -13.71
C LYS A 249 6.89 -28.31 -12.94
N PHE A 250 6.98 -28.40 -11.61
CA PHE A 250 7.09 -27.27 -10.69
C PHE A 250 8.51 -26.66 -10.64
N ASN A 251 8.64 -25.57 -9.87
CA ASN A 251 9.88 -24.87 -9.56
C ASN A 251 10.55 -24.21 -10.76
N ARG A 252 9.74 -23.47 -11.55
CA ARG A 252 10.16 -22.87 -12.81
C ARG A 252 9.99 -21.35 -12.82
N VAL A 253 10.99 -20.67 -13.40
CA VAL A 253 10.88 -19.29 -13.89
C VAL A 253 10.77 -19.35 -15.41
N ILE A 254 9.64 -18.91 -15.94
CA ILE A 254 9.25 -19.09 -17.35
C ILE A 254 9.27 -17.72 -18.03
N HIS A 255 10.00 -17.60 -19.15
CA HIS A 255 9.97 -16.43 -20.01
C HIS A 255 8.73 -16.51 -20.90
N THR A 256 7.69 -15.74 -20.58
CA THR A 256 6.42 -15.72 -21.33
C THR A 256 5.57 -14.54 -20.88
N ASP A 257 4.62 -14.14 -21.73
CA ASP A 257 3.49 -13.31 -21.31
C ASP A 257 2.65 -14.07 -20.26
N SER A 258 2.37 -13.42 -19.13
CA SER A 258 1.63 -13.99 -18.02
C SER A 258 0.16 -14.28 -18.34
N LEU A 259 -0.49 -13.46 -19.18
CA LEU A 259 -1.87 -13.66 -19.62
C LEU A 259 -1.97 -14.95 -20.43
N LYS A 260 -1.09 -15.10 -21.43
CA LYS A 260 -1.02 -16.31 -22.25
C LYS A 260 -0.83 -17.57 -21.39
N TYR A 261 0.10 -17.52 -20.44
CA TYR A 261 0.36 -18.64 -19.55
C TYR A 261 -0.86 -19.00 -18.69
N MET A 262 -1.51 -18.00 -18.08
CA MET A 262 -2.69 -18.26 -17.25
C MET A 262 -3.89 -18.73 -18.07
N GLU A 263 -4.07 -18.27 -19.30
CA GLU A 263 -5.08 -18.79 -20.22
C GLU A 263 -4.88 -20.29 -20.48
N GLU A 264 -3.65 -20.70 -20.82
CA GLU A 264 -3.29 -22.11 -21.02
C GLU A 264 -3.52 -22.95 -19.75
N ILE A 265 -3.09 -22.45 -18.58
CA ILE A 265 -3.32 -23.12 -17.30
C ILE A 265 -4.80 -23.22 -16.96
N SER A 266 -5.58 -22.17 -17.18
CA SER A 266 -7.03 -22.19 -16.90
C SER A 266 -7.79 -23.17 -17.80
N LYS A 267 -7.34 -23.39 -19.03
CA LYS A 267 -7.90 -24.42 -19.93
C LYS A 267 -7.54 -25.83 -19.46
N ARG A 268 -6.28 -26.03 -19.06
CA ARG A 268 -5.77 -27.34 -18.60
C ARG A 268 -6.31 -27.73 -17.22
N TYR A 269 -6.55 -26.76 -16.36
CA TYR A 269 -7.03 -26.94 -15.00
C TYR A 269 -8.17 -25.96 -14.68
N PRO A 270 -9.41 -26.24 -15.13
CA PRO A 270 -10.55 -25.33 -14.98
C PRO A 270 -10.86 -24.93 -13.53
N GLU A 271 -10.66 -25.84 -12.58
CA GLU A 271 -10.85 -25.58 -11.15
C GLU A 271 -9.72 -24.75 -10.52
N GLY A 272 -8.59 -24.60 -11.23
CA GLY A 272 -7.37 -23.99 -10.73
C GLY A 272 -6.48 -24.95 -9.93
N ILE A 273 -5.20 -24.64 -9.83
CA ILE A 273 -4.16 -25.50 -9.23
C ILE A 273 -3.30 -24.82 -8.18
N PHE A 274 -3.28 -23.48 -8.18
CA PHE A 274 -2.38 -22.72 -7.32
C PHE A 274 -3.00 -22.53 -5.94
N ASP A 275 -2.20 -22.79 -4.91
CA ASP A 275 -2.56 -22.55 -3.51
C ASP A 275 -2.49 -21.05 -3.17
N LEU A 276 -1.51 -20.35 -3.75
CA LEU A 276 -1.33 -18.91 -3.66
C LEU A 276 -0.96 -18.36 -5.05
N ALA A 277 -1.64 -17.31 -5.51
CA ALA A 277 -1.18 -16.45 -6.59
C ALA A 277 -0.93 -15.04 -6.03
N PHE A 278 0.33 -14.58 -6.07
CA PHE A 278 0.74 -13.26 -5.59
C PHE A 278 1.23 -12.40 -6.75
N ALA A 279 0.78 -11.15 -6.84
CA ALA A 279 1.19 -10.22 -7.88
C ALA A 279 1.74 -8.89 -7.31
N ASP A 280 2.88 -8.45 -7.85
CA ASP A 280 3.43 -7.09 -7.70
C ASP A 280 3.59 -6.46 -9.10
N PRO A 281 2.50 -6.02 -9.74
CA PRO A 281 2.50 -5.51 -11.12
C PRO A 281 3.24 -4.16 -11.25
N PRO A 282 3.50 -3.67 -12.47
CA PRO A 282 3.83 -2.26 -12.70
C PRO A 282 2.70 -1.33 -12.22
N TYR A 283 3.02 -0.16 -11.66
CA TYR A 283 2.05 0.72 -10.96
C TYR A 283 1.59 1.95 -11.78
N ASN A 284 1.87 2.00 -13.08
CA ASN A 284 1.56 3.13 -13.96
C ASN A 284 2.11 4.48 -13.42
N LEU A 285 3.37 4.46 -12.98
CA LEU A 285 4.07 5.61 -12.38
C LEU A 285 5.12 6.25 -13.30
N ALA A 286 5.11 5.94 -14.60
CA ALA A 286 6.12 6.36 -15.57
C ALA A 286 7.56 5.91 -15.18
N LYS A 287 7.69 4.73 -14.56
CA LYS A 287 9.00 4.10 -14.34
C LYS A 287 9.48 3.43 -15.63
N THR A 288 10.76 3.58 -15.93
CA THR A 288 11.41 2.87 -17.03
C THR A 288 11.84 1.48 -16.56
N TYR A 289 11.21 0.45 -17.10
CA TYR A 289 11.69 -0.94 -17.05
C TYR A 289 12.47 -1.23 -18.35
N SER A 290 13.37 -2.22 -18.36
CA SER A 290 14.27 -2.49 -19.49
C SER A 290 13.56 -2.65 -20.82
N ASN A 291 12.43 -3.38 -20.85
CA ASN A 291 11.66 -3.66 -22.06
C ASN A 291 10.19 -3.16 -22.00
N TYR A 292 9.81 -2.34 -21.01
CA TYR A 292 8.43 -1.89 -20.83
C TYR A 292 8.33 -0.44 -20.32
N MET A 293 7.52 0.39 -20.98
CA MET A 293 7.20 1.75 -20.53
C MET A 293 5.91 1.75 -19.71
N ASP A 294 6.02 2.15 -18.44
CA ASP A 294 4.92 2.18 -17.46
C ASP A 294 4.04 3.45 -17.62
N ILE A 295 3.49 3.66 -18.82
CA ILE A 295 2.61 4.78 -19.17
C ILE A 295 1.44 4.23 -20.00
N GLN A 296 0.31 3.99 -19.34
CA GLN A 296 -0.97 3.72 -19.99
C GLN A 296 -2.00 4.77 -19.56
N ASP A 297 -3.00 5.03 -20.40
CA ASP A 297 -4.20 5.71 -19.92
C ASP A 297 -4.77 4.97 -18.70
N ALA A 298 -5.33 5.70 -17.74
CA ALA A 298 -5.82 5.08 -16.50
C ALA A 298 -6.84 3.98 -16.77
N ARG A 299 -7.68 4.14 -17.80
CA ARG A 299 -8.68 3.14 -18.19
C ARG A 299 -8.05 1.90 -18.79
N ASP A 300 -7.09 2.07 -19.69
CA ASP A 300 -6.37 0.96 -20.33
C ASP A 300 -5.58 0.15 -19.30
N TYR A 301 -4.94 0.84 -18.35
CA TYR A 301 -4.25 0.20 -17.22
C TYR A 301 -5.21 -0.64 -16.36
N ILE A 302 -6.38 -0.09 -16.01
CA ILE A 302 -7.39 -0.82 -15.23
C ILE A 302 -7.92 -2.02 -16.01
N ASN A 303 -8.28 -1.85 -17.29
CA ASN A 303 -8.74 -2.94 -18.15
C ASN A 303 -7.70 -4.05 -18.30
N TRP A 304 -6.41 -3.68 -18.41
CA TRP A 304 -5.32 -4.65 -18.42
C TRP A 304 -5.20 -5.37 -17.06
N CYS A 305 -5.40 -4.65 -15.95
CA CYS A 305 -5.44 -5.24 -14.62
C CYS A 305 -6.56 -6.25 -14.44
N ASP A 306 -7.77 -5.91 -14.86
CA ASP A 306 -8.94 -6.79 -14.76
C ASP A 306 -8.71 -8.12 -15.51
N LYS A 307 -8.03 -8.07 -16.67
CA LYS A 307 -7.68 -9.29 -17.43
C LYS A 307 -6.79 -10.23 -16.63
N TRP A 308 -5.66 -9.76 -16.11
CA TRP A 308 -4.75 -10.64 -15.37
C TRP A 308 -5.30 -11.01 -14.00
N LEU A 309 -6.05 -10.12 -13.32
CA LEU A 309 -6.72 -10.43 -12.06
C LEU A 309 -7.78 -11.53 -12.23
N GLY A 310 -8.59 -11.44 -13.29
CA GLY A 310 -9.61 -12.44 -13.60
C GLY A 310 -8.99 -13.80 -13.94
N LEU A 311 -7.89 -13.81 -14.69
CA LEU A 311 -7.14 -15.04 -14.96
C LEU A 311 -6.48 -15.62 -13.69
N MET A 312 -5.86 -14.77 -12.85
CA MET A 312 -5.32 -15.19 -11.55
C MET A 312 -6.39 -15.85 -10.68
N ALA A 313 -7.59 -15.27 -10.61
CA ALA A 313 -8.73 -15.81 -9.88
C ALA A 313 -9.17 -17.19 -10.42
N LYS A 314 -9.08 -17.42 -11.73
CA LYS A 314 -9.36 -18.72 -12.34
C LYS A 314 -8.34 -19.79 -11.97
N VAL A 315 -7.04 -19.47 -12.02
CA VAL A 315 -5.96 -20.46 -11.88
C VAL A 315 -5.65 -20.86 -10.43
N ILE A 316 -6.13 -20.14 -9.42
CA ILE A 316 -6.08 -20.60 -8.02
C ILE A 316 -7.15 -21.66 -7.77
N ARG A 317 -6.84 -22.67 -6.95
CA ARG A 317 -7.80 -23.73 -6.59
C ARG A 317 -8.94 -23.19 -5.70
N PRO A 318 -10.06 -23.91 -5.52
CA PRO A 318 -11.05 -23.55 -4.50
C PRO A 318 -10.41 -23.48 -3.10
N GLY A 319 -10.69 -22.42 -2.35
CA GLY A 319 -10.03 -22.10 -1.08
C GLY A 319 -8.60 -21.56 -1.21
N GLY A 320 -8.02 -21.52 -2.42
CA GLY A 320 -6.74 -20.90 -2.72
C GLY A 320 -6.79 -19.38 -2.59
N VAL A 321 -5.61 -18.76 -2.55
CA VAL A 321 -5.45 -17.34 -2.21
C VAL A 321 -4.97 -16.52 -3.40
N LEU A 322 -5.61 -15.37 -3.62
CA LEU A 322 -5.09 -14.31 -4.47
C LEU A 322 -4.64 -13.15 -3.58
N MET A 323 -3.41 -12.69 -3.77
CA MET A 323 -2.93 -11.45 -3.18
C MET A 323 -2.32 -10.53 -4.24
N VAL A 324 -2.68 -9.25 -4.20
CA VAL A 324 -2.10 -8.23 -5.09
C VAL A 324 -1.58 -7.07 -4.27
N LEU A 325 -0.32 -6.73 -4.49
CA LEU A 325 0.32 -5.54 -3.94
C LEU A 325 0.23 -4.39 -4.96
N ASN A 326 -0.34 -3.25 -4.57
CA ASN A 326 -0.38 -2.05 -5.42
C ASN A 326 -0.54 -0.77 -4.59
N LEU A 327 -0.62 0.39 -5.25
CA LEU A 327 -1.00 1.64 -4.62
C LEU A 327 -2.49 1.63 -4.25
N PRO A 328 -2.88 2.26 -3.12
CA PRO A 328 -4.28 2.30 -2.70
C PRO A 328 -5.25 2.84 -3.77
N LYS A 329 -4.81 3.81 -4.56
CA LYS A 329 -5.58 4.35 -5.70
C LYS A 329 -6.01 3.23 -6.67
N TRP A 330 -5.08 2.37 -7.06
CA TRP A 330 -5.35 1.29 -8.02
C TRP A 330 -6.11 0.14 -7.36
N CYS A 331 -5.80 -0.14 -6.08
CA CYS A 331 -6.52 -1.14 -5.31
C CYS A 331 -8.01 -0.84 -5.11
N ILE A 332 -8.47 0.41 -5.22
CA ILE A 332 -9.91 0.74 -5.25
C ILE A 332 -10.60 0.03 -6.42
N TYR A 333 -10.03 0.11 -7.62
CA TYR A 333 -10.58 -0.55 -8.82
C TYR A 333 -10.42 -2.06 -8.74
N HIS A 334 -9.22 -2.54 -8.36
CA HIS A 334 -8.94 -3.97 -8.24
C HIS A 334 -9.88 -4.65 -7.24
N ALA A 335 -10.13 -4.02 -6.09
CA ALA A 335 -11.05 -4.56 -5.09
C ALA A 335 -12.50 -4.59 -5.59
N THR A 336 -12.94 -3.54 -6.29
CA THR A 336 -14.29 -3.50 -6.89
C THR A 336 -14.47 -4.62 -7.90
N PHE A 337 -13.47 -4.90 -8.74
CA PHE A 337 -13.49 -6.01 -9.70
C PHE A 337 -13.44 -7.38 -8.99
N LEU A 338 -12.50 -7.58 -8.07
CA LEU A 338 -12.28 -8.85 -7.39
C LEU A 338 -13.42 -9.26 -6.46
N ASN A 339 -14.11 -8.29 -5.84
CA ASN A 339 -15.25 -8.58 -4.96
C ASN A 339 -16.39 -9.31 -5.69
N ASN A 340 -16.50 -9.18 -7.02
CA ASN A 340 -17.51 -9.87 -7.81
C ASN A 340 -17.21 -11.36 -8.05
N ILE A 341 -15.98 -11.80 -7.78
CA ILE A 341 -15.49 -13.14 -8.16
C ILE A 341 -14.76 -13.89 -7.04
N LEU A 342 -14.30 -13.22 -5.99
CA LEU A 342 -13.57 -13.81 -4.87
C LEU A 342 -14.03 -13.25 -3.52
N ASN A 343 -13.77 -13.99 -2.45
CA ASN A 343 -14.15 -13.56 -1.10
C ASN A 343 -13.07 -12.63 -0.53
N PHE A 344 -13.46 -11.39 -0.25
CA PHE A 344 -12.59 -10.43 0.44
C PHE A 344 -12.19 -10.95 1.82
N ARG A 345 -10.90 -10.87 2.14
CA ARG A 345 -10.39 -11.20 3.47
C ARG A 345 -9.89 -9.96 4.18
N HIS A 346 -8.90 -9.30 3.59
CA HIS A 346 -8.25 -8.15 4.20
C HIS A 346 -7.76 -7.16 3.14
N TRP A 347 -7.82 -5.88 3.50
CA TRP A 347 -7.00 -4.85 2.89
C TRP A 347 -5.82 -4.61 3.82
N ILE A 348 -4.70 -5.26 3.52
CA ILE A 348 -3.51 -5.19 4.37
C ILE A 348 -2.73 -3.93 4.01
N VAL A 349 -2.42 -3.13 5.02
CA VAL A 349 -1.66 -1.89 4.92
C VAL A 349 -0.19 -2.20 5.19
N TRP A 350 0.65 -2.12 4.17
CA TRP A 350 2.09 -2.14 4.34
C TRP A 350 2.62 -0.70 4.52
N ASP A 351 2.92 -0.32 5.76
CA ASP A 351 3.49 1.00 6.14
C ASP A 351 4.97 1.07 5.77
N ALA A 352 5.22 1.40 4.50
CA ALA A 352 6.55 1.51 3.95
C ALA A 352 6.99 2.97 3.85
N LEU A 353 7.57 3.48 4.95
CA LEU A 353 8.25 4.79 5.05
C LEU A 353 8.85 5.23 3.71
N SER A 354 8.40 6.38 3.22
CA SER A 354 8.82 6.98 1.95
C SER A 354 9.58 8.29 2.18
N SER A 355 9.96 8.94 1.07
CA SER A 355 10.46 10.32 1.17
C SER A 355 9.31 11.23 1.60
N PRO A 356 9.52 12.14 2.57
CA PRO A 356 8.48 13.05 3.05
C PRO A 356 8.19 14.12 1.98
N ALA A 357 7.42 13.73 0.96
CA ALA A 357 7.00 14.53 -0.17
C ALA A 357 5.46 14.52 -0.25
N GLY A 358 4.90 15.51 -0.95
CA GLY A 358 3.45 15.75 -0.97
C GLY A 358 2.96 16.48 0.28
N LYS A 359 1.64 16.63 0.39
CA LYS A 359 1.02 17.27 1.57
C LYS A 359 0.98 16.30 2.75
N ILE A 360 0.39 15.12 2.53
CA ILE A 360 0.51 13.95 3.40
C ILE A 360 1.56 13.02 2.80
N MET A 361 2.43 12.47 3.65
CA MET A 361 3.51 11.56 3.23
C MET A 361 2.94 10.21 2.79
N PRO A 362 3.17 9.76 1.53
CA PRO A 362 2.62 8.50 1.04
C PRO A 362 3.44 7.31 1.56
N ALA A 363 2.94 6.60 2.54
CA ALA A 363 3.55 5.43 3.17
C ALA A 363 2.71 4.14 3.00
N HIS A 364 1.43 4.28 2.63
CA HIS A 364 0.50 3.17 2.43
C HIS A 364 0.72 2.45 1.10
N TYR A 365 1.18 1.20 1.17
CA TYR A 365 1.06 0.22 0.09
C TYR A 365 -0.03 -0.79 0.47
N ALA A 366 -0.94 -1.09 -0.45
CA ALA A 366 -2.06 -1.97 -0.19
C ALA A 366 -1.77 -3.37 -0.70
N ILE A 367 -1.95 -4.38 0.13
CA ILE A 367 -1.98 -5.79 -0.26
C ILE A 367 -3.42 -6.25 -0.11
N LEU A 368 -4.12 -6.41 -1.22
CA LEU A 368 -5.45 -7.01 -1.20
C LEU A 368 -5.32 -8.52 -1.00
N TYR A 369 -6.10 -9.09 -0.09
CA TYR A 369 -6.12 -10.51 0.21
C TYR A 369 -7.53 -11.07 -0.03
N TYR A 370 -7.62 -12.01 -0.96
CA TYR A 370 -8.83 -12.72 -1.35
C TYR A 370 -8.67 -14.24 -1.31
N THR A 371 -9.78 -14.96 -1.20
CA THR A 371 -9.82 -16.42 -1.36
C THR A 371 -10.85 -16.83 -2.41
N LYS A 372 -10.58 -17.88 -3.19
CA LYS A 372 -11.58 -18.48 -4.08
C LYS A 372 -12.67 -19.22 -3.27
N PRO A 373 -13.96 -19.01 -3.58
CA PRO A 373 -15.05 -19.76 -2.95
C PRO A 373 -14.91 -21.29 -3.13
N GLY A 374 -15.68 -22.06 -2.34
CA GLY A 374 -15.89 -23.50 -2.58
C GLY A 374 -14.78 -24.44 -2.11
N GLY A 375 -13.85 -24.01 -1.24
CA GLY A 375 -12.81 -24.91 -0.74
C GLY A 375 -12.22 -24.51 0.62
N LYS A 376 -11.44 -25.43 1.20
CA LYS A 376 -10.74 -25.22 2.47
C LYS A 376 -9.62 -24.20 2.31
N ILE A 377 -9.60 -23.23 3.22
CA ILE A 377 -8.63 -22.14 3.25
C ILE A 377 -7.50 -22.50 4.20
N THR A 378 -6.27 -22.23 3.75
CA THR A 378 -5.08 -22.29 4.60
C THR A 378 -4.84 -20.91 5.20
N PHE A 379 -4.75 -20.84 6.53
CA PHE A 379 -4.33 -19.63 7.24
C PHE A 379 -3.45 -20.01 8.44
N ASN A 380 -2.18 -19.67 8.37
CA ASN A 380 -1.20 -19.85 9.43
C ASN A 380 -0.94 -18.49 10.07
N TYR A 381 -1.45 -18.29 11.29
CA TYR A 381 -1.32 -17.00 11.97
C TYR A 381 0.18 -16.66 12.16
N PRO A 382 0.67 -15.51 11.66
CA PRO A 382 2.08 -15.15 11.79
C PRO A 382 2.49 -14.99 13.25
N SER A 383 3.73 -15.34 13.59
CA SER A 383 4.25 -15.15 14.95
C SER A 383 4.17 -13.70 15.41
N ASP A 384 3.95 -13.50 16.71
CA ASP A 384 3.93 -12.18 17.33
C ASP A 384 5.19 -11.36 17.01
N ILE A 385 4.98 -10.08 16.77
CA ILE A 385 6.02 -9.11 16.46
C ILE A 385 6.31 -8.23 17.67
N GLU A 386 7.51 -7.63 17.71
CA GLU A 386 7.84 -6.64 18.75
C GLU A 386 6.85 -5.46 18.67
N ALA A 387 6.52 -4.82 19.80
CA ALA A 387 5.60 -3.68 19.78
C ALA A 387 6.16 -2.47 18.99
N ASP A 388 5.27 -1.61 18.51
CA ASP A 388 5.62 -0.38 17.78
C ASP A 388 6.27 0.71 18.68
N SER A 389 6.42 0.46 19.97
CA SER A 389 7.22 1.24 20.92
C SER A 389 8.73 1.01 20.78
N TYR A 390 9.16 0.05 19.96
CA TYR A 390 10.58 -0.24 19.74
C TYR A 390 11.11 0.21 18.37
N CYS A 391 12.34 0.70 18.31
CA CYS A 391 12.97 1.07 17.04
C CYS A 391 13.51 -0.15 16.28
N LEU A 392 13.54 -0.09 14.94
CA LEU A 392 13.96 -1.20 14.08
C LEU A 392 15.48 -1.30 13.83
N ARG A 393 16.30 -0.53 14.57
CA ARG A 393 17.76 -0.52 14.41
C ARG A 393 18.37 -1.85 14.81
N ILE A 394 19.29 -2.36 13.98
CA ILE A 394 19.93 -3.68 14.17
C ILE A 394 20.61 -3.77 15.53
N SER A 395 21.32 -2.73 15.98
CA SER A 395 22.00 -2.72 17.28
C SER A 395 21.01 -2.90 18.44
N CYS A 396 19.91 -2.14 18.43
CA CYS A 396 18.88 -2.23 19.45
C CYS A 396 18.13 -3.56 19.38
N ARG A 397 17.84 -4.10 18.19
CA ARG A 397 17.27 -5.45 18.03
C ARG A 397 18.16 -6.54 18.63
N LYS A 398 19.48 -6.46 18.41
CA LYS A 398 20.44 -7.42 19.00
C LYS A 398 20.44 -7.37 20.52
N GLU A 399 20.36 -6.18 21.10
CA GLU A 399 20.26 -5.98 22.55
C GLU A 399 18.94 -6.52 23.11
N ARG A 400 17.81 -6.20 22.46
CA ARG A 400 16.47 -6.68 22.86
C ARG A 400 16.34 -8.19 22.88
N LYS A 401 17.05 -8.92 22.00
CA LYS A 401 17.09 -10.39 22.03
C LYS A 401 17.61 -10.97 23.35
N LYS A 402 18.35 -10.19 24.14
CA LYS A 402 18.88 -10.60 25.46
C LYS A 402 17.88 -10.36 26.60
N ILE A 403 16.79 -9.64 26.33
CA ILE A 403 15.78 -9.26 27.32
C ILE A 403 14.66 -10.31 27.32
N LYS A 404 14.38 -10.93 28.47
CA LYS A 404 13.42 -12.05 28.57
C LYS A 404 11.96 -11.65 28.28
N ASN A 405 11.55 -10.43 28.65
CA ASN A 405 10.16 -9.99 28.61
C ASN A 405 9.93 -8.76 27.71
N ILE A 406 10.39 -8.83 26.45
CA ILE A 406 10.06 -7.79 25.46
C ILE A 406 8.55 -7.83 25.16
N LYS A 407 7.91 -6.66 25.17
CA LYS A 407 6.51 -6.50 24.75
C LYS A 407 6.34 -6.94 23.29
N LYS A 408 5.45 -7.88 23.04
CA LYS A 408 5.06 -8.30 21.70
C LYS A 408 3.58 -8.04 21.47
N VAL A 409 3.21 -7.95 20.20
CA VAL A 409 1.84 -7.75 19.74
C VAL A 409 1.56 -8.72 18.59
N LYS A 410 0.30 -9.10 18.42
CA LYS A 410 -0.12 -9.92 17.29
C LYS A 410 0.04 -9.17 15.97
N VAL A 411 0.25 -9.92 14.89
CA VAL A 411 0.27 -9.36 13.54
C VAL A 411 -1.15 -9.07 13.08
N THR A 412 -1.39 -7.83 12.69
CA THR A 412 -2.70 -7.34 12.24
C THR A 412 -2.69 -7.15 10.72
N ASP A 413 -3.75 -6.56 10.17
CA ASP A 413 -3.78 -6.08 8.79
C ASP A 413 -2.99 -4.78 8.57
N ILE A 414 -2.22 -4.29 9.57
CA ILE A 414 -1.31 -3.13 9.44
C ILE A 414 0.13 -3.56 9.70
N TRP A 415 0.89 -3.77 8.63
CA TRP A 415 2.27 -4.24 8.65
C TRP A 415 3.26 -3.08 8.61
N TRP A 416 3.82 -2.74 9.78
CA TRP A 416 4.79 -1.65 9.93
C TRP A 416 6.22 -2.13 10.19
N ASP A 417 6.40 -3.40 10.55
CA ASP A 417 7.66 -3.97 11.05
C ASP A 417 8.62 -4.41 9.92
N ILE A 418 8.10 -4.49 8.69
CA ILE A 418 8.86 -4.84 7.49
C ILE A 418 9.08 -3.58 6.66
N HIS A 419 10.34 -3.20 6.46
CA HIS A 419 10.69 -2.06 5.62
C HIS A 419 11.09 -2.47 4.21
N ARG A 420 10.86 -1.56 3.25
CA ARG A 420 11.46 -1.63 1.91
C ARG A 420 12.98 -1.70 1.99
N ILE A 421 13.57 -2.29 0.94
CA ILE A 421 15.03 -2.37 0.80
C ILE A 421 15.61 -0.97 0.57
N LYS A 422 16.27 -0.41 1.60
CA LYS A 422 16.79 0.97 1.59
C LYS A 422 18.22 1.07 1.02
N HIS A 423 19.09 0.13 1.34
CA HIS A 423 20.51 0.23 1.01
C HIS A 423 20.85 -0.47 -0.30
N LYS A 424 21.69 0.16 -1.13
CA LYS A 424 22.13 -0.40 -2.41
C LYS A 424 22.86 -1.74 -2.28
N ARG A 425 23.63 -1.93 -1.21
CA ARG A 425 24.31 -3.21 -0.92
C ARG A 425 23.32 -4.38 -0.78
N ASP A 426 22.09 -4.06 -0.40
CA ASP A 426 21.01 -5.01 -0.17
C ASP A 426 20.08 -5.07 -1.38
N ARG A 427 20.38 -4.41 -2.52
CA ARG A 427 19.59 -4.45 -3.75
C ARG A 427 20.34 -5.22 -4.82
N ASP A 428 19.59 -5.95 -5.65
CA ASP A 428 20.09 -6.46 -6.93
C ASP A 428 19.88 -5.39 -8.03
N GLU A 429 20.19 -5.71 -9.29
CA GLU A 429 20.04 -4.77 -10.43
C GLU A 429 18.58 -4.38 -10.71
N HIS A 430 17.60 -5.09 -10.14
CA HIS A 430 16.18 -4.79 -10.30
C HIS A 430 15.75 -3.53 -9.51
N PRO A 431 15.09 -2.55 -10.15
CA PRO A 431 14.84 -1.23 -9.55
C PRO A 431 13.85 -1.25 -8.38
N CYS A 432 12.92 -2.20 -8.38
CA CYS A 432 11.82 -2.30 -7.41
C CYS A 432 11.73 -3.71 -6.81
N GLN A 433 12.74 -4.14 -6.05
CA GLN A 433 12.74 -5.46 -5.41
C GLN A 433 11.94 -5.46 -4.09
N LEU A 434 11.12 -6.50 -3.89
CA LEU A 434 10.43 -6.75 -2.63
C LEU A 434 11.37 -7.28 -1.53
N PRO A 435 11.18 -6.90 -0.25
CA PRO A 435 11.90 -7.51 0.86
C PRO A 435 11.52 -8.98 1.04
N LEU A 436 12.52 -9.85 1.24
CA LEU A 436 12.29 -11.29 1.46
C LEU A 436 11.36 -11.54 2.65
N ASN A 437 11.48 -10.78 3.74
CA ASN A 437 10.65 -10.96 4.93
C ASN A 437 9.16 -10.67 4.65
N LEU A 438 8.85 -9.75 3.73
CA LEU A 438 7.47 -9.48 3.32
C LEU A 438 6.90 -10.70 2.61
N MET A 439 7.62 -11.18 1.59
CA MET A 439 7.18 -12.30 0.78
C MET A 439 7.13 -13.62 1.57
N LYS A 440 8.06 -13.83 2.51
CA LYS A 440 8.02 -14.97 3.44
C LYS A 440 6.76 -14.95 4.29
N ARG A 441 6.45 -13.82 4.93
CA ARG A 441 5.21 -13.66 5.72
C ARG A 441 3.98 -13.99 4.89
N ILE A 442 3.91 -13.47 3.66
CA ILE A 442 2.78 -13.73 2.75
C ILE A 442 2.65 -15.23 2.47
N ILE A 443 3.73 -15.89 2.00
CA ILE A 443 3.70 -17.32 1.65
C ILE A 443 3.37 -18.18 2.87
N GLU A 444 4.06 -17.98 4.00
CA GLU A 444 3.85 -18.76 5.22
C GLU A 444 2.43 -18.62 5.74
N MET A 445 1.87 -17.40 5.68
CA MET A 445 0.54 -17.10 6.22
C MET A 445 -0.58 -17.86 5.52
N VAL A 446 -0.42 -18.23 4.24
CA VAL A 446 -1.53 -18.80 3.44
C VAL A 446 -1.18 -20.09 2.70
N THR A 447 -0.01 -20.67 2.95
CA THR A 447 0.42 -21.94 2.34
C THR A 447 1.14 -22.83 3.34
N ASN A 448 1.14 -24.14 3.10
CA ASN A 448 1.93 -25.15 3.80
C ASN A 448 3.09 -25.63 2.92
N PRO A 449 4.10 -26.34 3.48
CA PRO A 449 5.12 -27.00 2.67
C PRO A 449 4.48 -27.86 1.55
N ASN A 450 5.13 -27.89 0.38
CA ASN A 450 4.69 -28.53 -0.87
C ASN A 450 3.51 -27.88 -1.63
N ASP A 451 2.84 -26.89 -1.04
CA ASP A 451 1.85 -26.07 -1.76
C ASP A 451 2.50 -25.32 -2.93
N LEU A 452 1.67 -24.97 -3.91
CA LEU A 452 2.11 -24.36 -5.17
C LEU A 452 1.83 -22.86 -5.20
N VAL A 453 2.89 -22.07 -5.30
CA VAL A 453 2.85 -20.60 -5.38
C VAL A 453 3.02 -20.14 -6.83
N TYR A 454 2.20 -19.18 -7.25
CA TYR A 454 2.27 -18.53 -8.56
C TYR A 454 2.58 -17.03 -8.44
N ASP A 455 3.43 -16.52 -9.32
CA ASP A 455 3.71 -15.09 -9.48
C ASP A 455 3.75 -14.72 -10.98
N PRO A 456 2.78 -13.92 -11.48
CA PRO A 456 2.75 -13.50 -12.88
C PRO A 456 3.77 -12.39 -13.23
N PHE A 457 4.42 -11.78 -12.24
CA PHE A 457 5.33 -10.65 -12.41
C PHE A 457 6.64 -10.89 -11.64
N CYS A 458 7.34 -11.99 -11.98
CA CYS A 458 8.47 -12.53 -11.22
C CYS A 458 9.53 -11.48 -10.85
N GLY A 459 9.84 -10.54 -11.75
CA GLY A 459 10.90 -9.56 -11.60
C GLY A 459 12.23 -10.22 -11.21
N ALA A 460 12.79 -9.84 -10.06
CA ALA A 460 14.04 -10.41 -9.55
C ALA A 460 13.94 -11.83 -8.94
N GLY A 461 12.76 -12.46 -8.97
CA GLY A 461 12.55 -13.81 -8.45
C GLY A 461 12.32 -13.91 -6.94
N THR A 462 11.90 -12.82 -6.29
CA THR A 462 11.70 -12.80 -4.81
C THR A 462 10.72 -13.87 -4.36
N THR A 463 9.60 -14.05 -5.07
CA THR A 463 8.58 -15.06 -4.76
C THR A 463 9.14 -16.47 -4.92
N ALA A 464 9.83 -16.77 -6.03
CA ALA A 464 10.46 -18.07 -6.26
C ALA A 464 11.51 -18.42 -5.21
N VAL A 465 12.37 -17.46 -4.86
CA VAL A 465 13.39 -17.60 -3.81
C VAL A 465 12.73 -17.91 -2.46
N CYS A 466 11.73 -17.13 -2.05
CA CYS A 466 11.04 -17.36 -0.78
C CYS A 466 10.26 -18.67 -0.76
N ALA A 467 9.56 -19.04 -1.84
CA ALA A 467 8.85 -20.31 -1.94
C ALA A 467 9.80 -21.49 -1.75
N LYS A 468 10.96 -21.50 -2.44
CA LYS A 468 11.97 -22.54 -2.28
C LYS A 468 12.58 -22.58 -0.87
N MET A 469 12.90 -21.43 -0.28
CA MET A 469 13.38 -21.34 1.11
C MET A 469 12.39 -21.93 2.10
N LEU A 470 11.10 -21.79 1.82
CA LEU A 470 10.00 -22.26 2.64
C LEU A 470 9.55 -23.68 2.24
N LYS A 471 10.25 -24.39 1.35
CA LYS A 471 9.86 -25.74 0.89
C LYS A 471 8.46 -25.78 0.25
N ARG A 472 8.08 -24.71 -0.46
CA ARG A 472 6.91 -24.64 -1.34
C ARG A 472 7.35 -24.82 -2.78
N ASN A 473 6.46 -25.39 -3.58
CA ASN A 473 6.64 -25.42 -5.03
C ASN A 473 6.29 -24.04 -5.60
N PHE A 474 6.92 -23.66 -6.71
CA PHE A 474 6.60 -22.39 -7.36
C PHE A 474 6.54 -22.47 -8.88
N ILE A 475 5.76 -21.56 -9.47
CA ILE A 475 5.85 -21.20 -10.87
C ILE A 475 5.80 -19.69 -10.95
N THR A 476 6.68 -19.09 -11.74
CA THR A 476 6.63 -17.65 -11.98
C THR A 476 6.79 -17.36 -13.46
N THR A 477 6.10 -16.34 -13.96
CA THR A 477 6.24 -15.84 -15.33
C THR A 477 6.86 -14.45 -15.32
N GLU A 478 7.59 -14.14 -16.38
CA GLU A 478 8.23 -12.85 -16.59
C GLU A 478 8.40 -12.63 -18.09
N ILE A 479 8.10 -11.41 -18.54
CA ILE A 479 8.16 -11.03 -19.96
C ILE A 479 9.56 -10.53 -20.34
N ASP A 480 10.34 -10.03 -19.39
CA ASP A 480 11.70 -9.57 -19.63
C ASP A 480 12.73 -10.69 -19.40
N GLU A 481 13.37 -11.14 -20.47
CA GLU A 481 14.39 -12.18 -20.42
C GLU A 481 15.57 -11.86 -19.47
N ASN A 482 15.94 -10.58 -19.31
CA ASN A 482 16.99 -10.19 -18.37
C ASN A 482 16.56 -10.43 -16.92
N TYR A 483 15.31 -10.13 -16.58
CA TYR A 483 14.76 -10.40 -15.26
C TYR A 483 14.60 -11.91 -15.03
N VAL A 484 14.22 -12.69 -16.04
CA VAL A 484 14.24 -14.16 -15.98
C VAL A 484 15.64 -14.68 -15.62
N LYS A 485 16.69 -14.13 -16.25
CA LYS A 485 18.08 -14.50 -15.94
C LYS A 485 18.46 -14.14 -14.50
N ILE A 486 18.14 -12.92 -14.05
CA ILE A 486 18.39 -12.48 -12.67
C ILE A 486 17.67 -13.38 -11.65
N ALA A 487 16.40 -13.72 -11.90
CA ALA A 487 15.61 -14.60 -11.05
C ALA A 487 16.22 -16.02 -10.95
N LYS A 488 16.65 -16.58 -12.10
CA LYS A 488 17.35 -17.89 -12.13
C LYS A 488 18.69 -17.85 -11.40
N ASP A 489 19.47 -16.78 -11.56
CA ASP A 489 20.74 -16.61 -10.84
C ASP A 489 20.53 -16.46 -9.33
N ASN A 490 19.49 -15.74 -8.91
CA ASN A 490 19.09 -15.66 -7.51
C ASN A 490 18.69 -17.03 -6.93
N LEU A 491 17.95 -17.84 -7.69
CA LEU A 491 17.64 -19.22 -7.28
C LEU A 491 18.88 -20.11 -7.14
N ARG A 492 19.89 -19.93 -7.99
CA ARG A 492 21.17 -20.66 -7.91
C ARG A 492 22.02 -20.26 -6.69
N ARG A 493 21.81 -19.06 -6.14
CA ARG A 493 22.48 -18.57 -4.92
C ARG A 493 21.89 -19.14 -3.62
N LEU A 494 20.80 -19.89 -3.70
CA LEU A 494 20.27 -20.59 -2.53
C LEU A 494 21.22 -21.71 -2.12
N GLN A 495 21.75 -21.62 -0.91
CA GLN A 495 22.63 -22.62 -0.34
C GLN A 495 21.84 -23.50 0.64
N PRO A 496 21.96 -24.84 0.55
CA PRO A 496 21.41 -25.71 1.56
C PRO A 496 22.14 -25.52 2.88
N THR A 497 21.40 -25.66 3.97
CA THR A 497 21.91 -25.71 5.34
C THR A 497 22.02 -27.16 5.80
N LEU A 498 22.70 -27.40 6.92
CA LEU A 498 22.80 -28.73 7.55
C LEU A 498 21.44 -29.36 7.88
N GLN A 499 20.38 -28.55 8.01
CA GLN A 499 19.01 -28.99 8.33
C GLN A 499 18.14 -29.18 7.07
N ASN A 500 18.74 -29.23 5.88
CA ASN A 500 18.03 -29.25 4.58
C ASN A 500 17.06 -28.06 4.38
N ASP A 501 17.28 -26.95 5.08
CA ASP A 501 16.67 -25.65 4.76
C ASP A 501 17.57 -24.87 3.78
N TYR A 502 17.06 -23.78 3.21
CA TYR A 502 17.86 -22.91 2.34
C TYR A 502 18.12 -21.54 2.95
N VAL A 503 19.35 -21.05 2.77
CA VAL A 503 19.71 -19.66 3.02
C VAL A 503 19.99 -18.97 1.69
N PHE A 504 19.45 -17.77 1.54
CA PHE A 504 19.75 -16.92 0.40
C PHE A 504 20.83 -15.92 0.76
N ILE A 505 22.00 -16.05 0.12
CA ILE A 505 23.10 -15.11 0.26
C ILE A 505 23.04 -14.13 -0.91
N ARG A 506 22.83 -12.85 -0.60
CA ARG A 506 22.83 -11.79 -1.62
C ARG A 506 24.25 -11.51 -2.08
N ALA A 507 24.42 -11.43 -3.40
CA ALA A 507 25.63 -10.85 -3.97
C ALA A 507 25.49 -9.32 -3.89
N PRO A 508 26.39 -8.59 -3.21
CA PRO A 508 26.37 -7.14 -3.26
C PRO A 508 26.58 -6.70 -4.72
N VAL A 509 25.76 -5.77 -5.21
CA VAL A 509 26.02 -5.11 -6.50
C VAL A 509 27.38 -4.42 -6.37
N LYS A 510 28.39 -4.99 -7.02
CA LYS A 510 29.72 -4.38 -7.10
C LYS A 510 29.54 -3.08 -7.89
N GLU A 511 29.77 -1.94 -7.23
CA GLU A 511 29.93 -0.70 -7.98
C GLU A 511 31.07 -0.91 -8.97
N LYS A 512 30.82 -0.70 -10.27
CA LYS A 512 31.90 -0.24 -11.15
C LYS A 512 32.35 1.09 -10.55
N LYS A 513 33.36 1.06 -9.67
CA LYS A 513 34.04 2.25 -9.21
C LYS A 513 34.67 2.88 -10.45
N ILE A 514 33.98 3.83 -11.05
CA ILE A 514 34.59 4.73 -12.02
C ILE A 514 35.55 5.58 -11.17
N SER A 515 36.83 5.24 -11.23
CA SER A 515 37.91 5.94 -10.53
C SER A 515 38.48 6.99 -11.49
N ILE A 516 37.95 8.21 -11.44
CA ILE A 516 38.47 9.35 -12.24
C ILE A 516 39.45 10.19 -11.39
N GLY A 517 39.89 9.69 -10.23
CA GLY A 517 40.78 10.42 -9.32
C GLY A 517 40.12 11.59 -8.56
N VAL A 518 38.91 12.02 -8.92
CA VAL A 518 38.19 13.13 -8.29
C VAL A 518 36.94 12.64 -7.54
N PRO A 519 36.80 12.90 -6.23
CA PRO A 519 35.60 12.53 -5.47
C PRO A 519 34.32 13.12 -6.05
N LYS A 520 33.25 12.31 -6.13
CA LYS A 520 31.93 12.74 -6.63
C LYS A 520 31.42 14.03 -5.98
N LYS A 521 31.66 14.20 -4.68
CA LYS A 521 31.23 15.39 -3.93
C LYS A 521 31.97 16.66 -4.34
N GLU A 522 33.23 16.54 -4.76
CA GLU A 522 34.01 17.66 -5.28
C GLU A 522 33.45 18.15 -6.63
N ILE A 523 33.01 17.23 -7.49
CA ILE A 523 32.33 17.55 -8.74
C ILE A 523 31.01 18.30 -8.47
N GLU A 524 30.23 17.87 -7.47
CA GLU A 524 29.01 18.59 -7.06
C GLU A 524 29.31 20.00 -6.59
N ILE A 525 30.34 20.18 -5.75
CA ILE A 525 30.74 21.49 -5.22
C ILE A 525 31.15 22.41 -6.37
N LYS A 526 32.07 21.98 -7.24
CA LYS A 526 32.54 22.78 -8.39
C LYS A 526 31.41 23.19 -9.32
N PHE A 527 30.43 22.30 -9.56
CA PHE A 527 29.25 22.66 -10.35
C PHE A 527 28.34 23.67 -9.66
N ILE A 528 28.12 23.53 -8.35
CA ILE A 528 27.32 24.48 -7.58
C ILE A 528 27.99 25.86 -7.54
N GLU A 529 29.30 25.91 -7.33
CA GLU A 529 30.10 27.15 -7.36
C GLU A 529 30.02 27.83 -8.71
N LEU A 530 30.13 27.06 -9.80
CA LEU A 530 29.99 27.58 -11.15
C LEU A 530 28.58 28.12 -11.43
N CYS A 531 27.53 27.45 -10.94
CA CYS A 531 26.16 27.96 -11.05
C CYS A 531 25.96 29.23 -10.21
N LYS A 532 26.61 29.34 -9.04
CA LYS A 532 26.59 30.54 -8.19
C LYS A 532 27.28 31.72 -8.86
N SER A 533 28.46 31.52 -9.44
CA SER A 533 29.18 32.59 -10.13
C SER A 533 28.39 33.12 -11.35
N GLN A 534 27.62 32.25 -12.01
CA GLN A 534 26.80 32.61 -13.16
C GLN A 534 25.37 33.04 -12.79
N LYS A 535 25.00 33.04 -11.49
CA LYS A 535 23.65 33.30 -10.97
C LYS A 535 22.52 32.53 -11.67
N LYS A 536 22.83 31.36 -12.24
CA LYS A 536 21.87 30.50 -12.93
C LYS A 536 22.28 29.03 -12.84
N VAL A 537 21.30 28.14 -12.92
CA VAL A 537 21.57 26.70 -13.01
C VAL A 537 21.96 26.35 -14.44
N LEU A 538 23.23 26.03 -14.66
CA LEU A 538 23.77 25.76 -15.99
C LEU A 538 23.26 24.43 -16.59
N THR A 539 23.08 24.42 -17.91
CA THR A 539 22.90 23.22 -18.74
C THR A 539 24.22 22.51 -18.96
N LEU A 540 24.16 21.25 -19.42
CA LEU A 540 25.38 20.45 -19.61
C LEU A 540 26.26 21.05 -20.72
N GLU A 541 25.64 21.57 -21.78
CA GLU A 541 26.34 22.28 -22.86
C GLU A 541 26.95 23.60 -22.37
N GLU A 542 26.27 24.36 -21.51
CA GLU A 542 26.86 25.55 -20.90
C GLU A 542 28.03 25.22 -19.95
N VAL A 543 28.00 24.06 -19.27
CA VAL A 543 29.17 23.61 -18.51
C VAL A 543 30.31 23.24 -19.44
N LYS A 544 30.02 22.61 -20.60
CA LYS A 544 31.05 22.26 -21.59
C LYS A 544 31.78 23.50 -22.11
N THR A 545 31.07 24.58 -22.38
CA THR A 545 31.66 25.83 -22.87
C THR A 545 32.46 26.57 -21.82
N VAL A 546 32.04 26.51 -20.55
CA VAL A 546 32.68 27.29 -19.46
C VAL A 546 33.75 26.49 -18.72
N ASN A 547 33.63 25.16 -18.63
CA ASN A 547 34.58 24.29 -17.94
C ASN A 547 34.54 22.85 -18.49
N GLU A 548 35.37 22.60 -19.51
CA GLU A 548 35.42 21.31 -20.22
C GLU A 548 35.82 20.13 -19.30
N THR A 549 36.73 20.36 -18.34
CA THR A 549 37.16 19.36 -17.37
C THR A 549 36.01 18.95 -16.45
N LEU A 550 35.24 19.92 -15.95
CA LEU A 550 34.06 19.68 -15.13
C LEU A 550 32.96 18.99 -15.94
N PHE A 551 32.77 19.36 -17.20
CA PHE A 551 31.84 18.66 -18.11
C PHE A 551 32.20 17.17 -18.25
N LYS A 552 33.47 16.84 -18.53
CA LYS A 552 33.94 15.44 -18.62
C LYS A 552 33.68 14.67 -17.32
N ASN A 553 33.98 15.28 -16.19
CA ASN A 553 33.75 14.69 -14.86
C ASN A 553 32.26 14.47 -14.56
N ILE A 554 31.40 15.43 -14.90
CA ILE A 554 29.95 15.31 -14.71
C ILE A 554 29.37 14.24 -15.64
N SER A 555 29.72 14.25 -16.93
CA SER A 555 29.23 13.28 -17.91
C SER A 555 29.56 11.83 -17.51
N ASN A 556 30.71 11.62 -16.86
CA ASN A 556 31.11 10.30 -16.38
C ASN A 556 30.42 9.86 -15.07
N TYR A 557 30.17 10.78 -14.12
CA TYR A 557 29.57 10.44 -12.81
C TYR A 557 28.05 10.60 -12.73
N TYR A 558 27.46 11.40 -13.62
CA TYR A 558 26.04 11.74 -13.65
C TYR A 558 25.45 11.40 -15.03
N PRO A 559 25.16 10.12 -15.31
CA PRO A 559 24.42 9.72 -16.51
C PRO A 559 23.03 10.39 -16.60
N ASN A 560 22.51 10.89 -15.48
CA ASN A 560 21.34 11.76 -15.44
C ASN A 560 21.66 13.12 -14.79
N PHE A 561 21.90 14.13 -15.63
CA PHE A 561 22.24 15.49 -15.23
C PHE A 561 21.12 16.22 -14.46
N LYS A 562 19.86 15.75 -14.54
CA LYS A 562 18.71 16.39 -13.84
C LYS A 562 18.90 16.41 -12.32
N THR A 563 19.52 15.38 -11.74
CA THR A 563 19.76 15.30 -10.30
C THR A 563 20.71 16.41 -9.84
N LEU A 564 21.78 16.64 -10.59
CA LEU A 564 22.79 17.65 -10.26
C LEU A 564 22.21 19.07 -10.38
N LYS A 565 21.44 19.36 -11.44
CA LYS A 565 20.67 20.61 -11.58
C LYS A 565 19.76 20.89 -10.38
N LYS A 566 19.04 19.86 -9.89
CA LYS A 566 18.13 20.01 -8.74
C LYS A 566 18.85 20.35 -7.45
N ILE A 567 20.05 19.81 -7.24
CA ILE A 567 20.91 20.13 -6.08
C ILE A 567 21.39 21.58 -6.18
N ALA A 568 21.90 22.00 -7.34
CA ALA A 568 22.36 23.37 -7.56
C ALA A 568 21.23 24.39 -7.37
N ARG A 569 20.04 24.11 -7.93
CA ARG A 569 18.85 24.96 -7.78
C ARG A 569 18.48 25.20 -6.32
N ARG A 570 18.39 24.13 -5.52
CA ARG A 570 18.11 24.24 -4.08
C ARG A 570 19.16 25.03 -3.32
N ARG A 571 20.43 24.97 -3.72
CA ARG A 571 21.52 25.70 -3.06
C ARG A 571 21.53 27.17 -3.43
N LEU A 572 21.18 27.51 -4.68
CA LEU A 572 20.95 28.90 -5.12
C LEU A 572 19.78 29.52 -4.36
N GLU A 573 18.64 28.82 -4.26
CA GLU A 573 17.45 29.25 -3.50
C GLU A 573 17.68 29.41 -1.98
N MET A 574 18.80 28.90 -1.43
CA MET A 574 19.19 29.06 -0.03
C MET A 574 20.32 30.08 0.18
N SER A 575 20.87 30.64 -0.90
CA SER A 575 21.95 31.64 -0.87
C SER A 575 21.43 33.07 -1.08
N ASP A 576 20.15 33.20 -1.45
CA ASP A 576 19.31 34.39 -1.29
C ASP A 576 18.55 34.27 0.05
#